data_AF-A0AAJ3NUN9-F1
#
_entry.id   AF-A0AAJ3NUN9-F1
#
_cell.length_a   1.000
_cell.length_b   1.000
_cell.length_c   1.000
_cell.angle_alpha   90.00
_cell.angle_beta   90.00
_cell.angle_gamma   90.00
#
_symmetry.space_group_name_H-M   'P 1'
#
loop_
_entity.id
_entity.type
_entity.pdbx_description
1 polymer ?
#
loop_
_entity_poly.entity_id
_entity_poly.type
_entity_poly.pdbx_seq_one_letter_code
_entity_poly.pdbx_strand_id
1 'polypeptide(L)'
;MRKEQENKMTLSLTQAEAQSKLSQIQDARNQAVAILGKIADTQQSMLGASWKGGSATTYGNTSSQQQEDAQQIINYLNQIVDTGSAQIRSVANMDNS
;
A
#
# COMPACT_ATOMS: atom_id res chain seq x y z
N MET A 1 -45.28 19.08 -12.01
CA MET A 1 -43.86 18.86 -12.34
C MET A 1 -43.11 18.56 -11.04
N ARG A 2 -42.82 17.28 -10.77
CA ARG A 2 -42.01 16.84 -9.63
C ARG A 2 -40.56 17.19 -9.94
N LYS A 3 -39.92 18.00 -9.09
CA LYS A 3 -38.48 18.23 -9.15
C LYS A 3 -37.80 16.96 -8.66
N GLU A 4 -37.17 16.24 -9.58
CA GLU A 4 -36.21 15.20 -9.25
C GLU A 4 -35.09 15.86 -8.46
N GLN A 5 -35.07 15.60 -7.15
CA GLN A 5 -33.86 15.79 -6.35
C GLN A 5 -32.87 14.75 -6.87
N GLU A 6 -32.13 15.12 -7.91
CA GLU A 6 -30.83 14.52 -8.19
C GLU A 6 -30.04 14.68 -6.90
N ASN A 7 -29.96 13.58 -6.15
CA ASN A 7 -29.04 13.42 -5.04
C ASN A 7 -27.64 13.43 -5.67
N LYS A 8 -27.18 14.62 -6.05
CA LYS A 8 -25.79 14.91 -6.39
C LYS A 8 -25.02 14.37 -5.19
N MET A 9 -24.42 13.20 -5.33
CA MET A 9 -23.33 12.81 -4.45
C MET A 9 -22.24 13.84 -4.69
N THR A 10 -22.34 15.00 -4.06
CA THR A 10 -21.21 15.87 -3.82
C THR A 10 -20.29 15.01 -2.98
N LEU A 11 -19.29 14.43 -3.64
CA LEU A 11 -18.18 13.74 -3.01
C LEU A 11 -17.45 14.79 -2.19
N SER A 12 -17.96 15.05 -0.98
CA SER A 12 -17.48 16.10 -0.10
C SER A 12 -16.71 15.45 1.04
N LEU A 13 -15.51 15.94 1.28
CA LEU A 13 -14.66 15.54 2.39
C LEU A 13 -14.29 16.79 3.16
N THR A 14 -14.68 16.85 4.43
CA THR A 14 -14.12 17.88 5.32
C THR A 14 -12.60 17.69 5.42
N GLN A 15 -11.88 18.76 5.74
CA GLN A 15 -10.42 18.69 5.92
C GLN A 15 -10.01 17.67 7.01
N ALA A 16 -10.82 17.54 8.06
CA ALA A 16 -10.59 16.56 9.12
C ALA A 16 -10.76 15.11 8.62
N GLU A 17 -11.81 14.83 7.83
CA GLU A 17 -12.02 13.51 7.24
C GLU A 17 -10.94 13.17 6.21
N ALA A 18 -10.51 14.15 5.42
CA ALA A 18 -9.41 14.01 4.49
C ALA A 18 -8.10 13.63 5.20
N GLN A 19 -7.74 14.35 6.27
CA GLN A 19 -6.54 14.03 7.08
C GLN A 19 -6.61 12.65 7.72
N SER A 20 -7.78 12.25 8.23
CA SER A 20 -7.99 10.92 8.80
C SER A 20 -7.78 9.82 7.75
N LYS A 21 -8.37 9.97 6.56
CA LYS A 21 -8.21 9.00 5.45
C LYS A 21 -6.76 8.92 4.95
N LEU A 22 -6.08 10.07 4.84
CA LEU A 22 -4.66 10.12 4.49
C LEU A 22 -3.81 9.32 5.48
N SER A 23 -4.04 9.53 6.78
CA SER A 23 -3.31 8.83 7.85
C SER A 23 -3.56 7.31 7.77
N GLN A 24 -4.83 6.90 7.61
CA GLN A 24 -5.18 5.48 7.47
C GLN A 24 -4.49 4.79 6.29
N ILE A 25 -4.44 5.46 5.12
CA ILE A 25 -3.79 4.93 3.93
C ILE A 25 -2.26 4.81 4.15
N GLN A 26 -1.65 5.81 4.79
CA GLN A 26 -0.23 5.78 5.12
C GLN A 26 0.11 4.66 6.10
N ASP A 27 -0.71 4.47 7.13
CA ASP A 27 -0.53 3.42 8.14
C ASP A 27 -0.65 2.03 7.52
N ALA A 28 -1.68 1.80 6.69
CA ALA A 28 -1.85 0.54 5.98
C ALA A 28 -0.66 0.21 5.07
N ARG A 29 -0.12 1.23 4.36
CA ARG A 29 1.10 1.08 3.57
C ARG A 29 2.29 0.72 4.44
N ASN A 30 2.50 1.43 5.54
CA ASN A 30 3.62 1.19 6.45
C ASN A 30 3.56 -0.25 7.03
N GLN A 31 2.36 -0.72 7.38
CA GLN A 31 2.15 -2.09 7.85
C GLN A 31 2.49 -3.13 6.78
N ALA A 32 2.06 -2.90 5.53
CA ALA A 32 2.38 -3.80 4.42
C ALA A 32 3.89 -3.88 4.16
N VAL A 33 4.58 -2.73 4.12
CA VAL A 33 6.04 -2.65 3.98
C VAL A 33 6.74 -3.42 5.10
N ALA A 34 6.29 -3.25 6.34
CA ALA A 34 6.88 -3.94 7.50
C ALA A 34 6.70 -5.47 7.42
N ILE A 35 5.56 -5.95 6.93
CA ILE A 35 5.31 -7.38 6.73
C ILE A 35 6.22 -7.94 5.63
N LEU A 36 6.36 -7.22 4.51
CA LEU A 36 7.23 -7.63 3.41
C LEU A 36 8.71 -7.68 3.85
N GLY A 37 9.15 -6.70 4.66
CA GLY A 37 10.49 -6.72 5.26
C GLY A 37 10.72 -7.95 6.14
N LYS A 38 9.76 -8.29 7.01
CA LYS A 38 9.85 -9.50 7.85
C LYS A 38 9.94 -10.79 7.04
N ILE A 39 9.23 -10.86 5.90
CA ILE A 39 9.29 -12.01 4.99
C ILE A 39 10.71 -12.14 4.42
N ALA A 40 11.28 -11.04 3.91
CA ALA A 40 12.64 -11.02 3.38
C ALA A 40 13.68 -11.41 4.43
N ASP A 41 13.58 -10.87 5.65
CA ASP A 41 14.47 -11.22 6.77
C ASP A 41 14.37 -12.71 7.13
N THR A 42 13.15 -13.26 7.17
CA THR A 42 12.91 -14.67 7.46
C THR A 42 13.52 -15.57 6.38
N GLN A 43 13.38 -15.20 5.11
CA GLN A 43 13.98 -15.92 3.99
C GLN A 43 15.51 -15.90 4.08
N GLN A 44 16.10 -14.75 4.39
CA GLN A 44 17.54 -14.62 4.55
C GLN A 44 18.06 -15.47 5.72
N SER A 45 17.33 -15.49 6.84
CA SER A 45 17.66 -16.35 7.98
C SER A 45 17.58 -17.84 7.61
N MET A 46 16.60 -18.25 6.79
CA MET A 46 16.50 -19.63 6.32
C MET A 46 17.66 -19.99 5.38
N LEU A 47 18.09 -19.09 4.50
CA LEU A 47 19.26 -19.33 3.62
C LEU A 47 20.57 -19.43 4.39
N GLY A 48 20.70 -18.73 5.51
CA GLY A 48 21.84 -18.85 6.41
C GLY A 48 21.86 -20.15 7.22
N ALA A 49 20.76 -20.89 7.30
CA ALA A 49 20.69 -22.14 8.05
C ALA A 49 21.48 -23.27 7.37
N SER A 50 21.92 -24.27 8.16
CA SER A 50 22.80 -25.36 7.70
C SER A 50 22.11 -26.46 6.88
N TRP A 51 21.09 -26.12 6.09
CA TRP A 51 20.44 -27.05 5.16
C TRP A 51 21.09 -26.93 3.77
N LYS A 52 21.28 -28.08 3.10
CA LYS A 52 22.04 -28.20 1.84
C LYS A 52 21.30 -29.11 0.86
N GLY A 53 21.71 -29.06 -0.40
CA GLY A 53 21.16 -29.89 -1.48
C GLY A 53 20.18 -29.13 -2.39
N GLY A 54 19.54 -29.84 -3.31
CA GLY A 54 18.70 -29.24 -4.36
C GLY A 54 17.57 -28.37 -3.82
N SER A 55 16.95 -28.74 -2.69
CA SER A 55 15.89 -27.95 -2.06
C SER A 55 16.38 -26.58 -1.56
N ALA A 56 17.60 -26.50 -1.04
CA ALA A 56 18.19 -25.23 -0.60
C ALA A 56 18.47 -24.31 -1.79
N THR A 57 18.95 -24.86 -2.91
CA THR A 57 19.14 -24.11 -4.17
C THR A 57 17.82 -23.60 -4.73
N THR A 58 16.80 -24.47 -4.82
CA THR A 58 15.47 -24.06 -5.29
C THR A 58 14.89 -22.96 -4.41
N TYR A 59 14.99 -23.11 -3.10
CA TYR A 59 14.52 -22.08 -2.17
C TYR A 59 15.28 -20.76 -2.31
N GLY A 60 16.60 -20.79 -2.52
CA GLY A 60 17.38 -19.57 -2.80
C GLY A 60 16.89 -18.83 -4.04
N ASN A 61 16.63 -19.56 -5.13
CA ASN A 61 16.11 -18.96 -6.35
C ASN A 61 14.69 -18.38 -6.13
N THR A 62 13.81 -19.15 -5.50
CA THR A 62 12.42 -18.71 -5.23
C THR A 62 12.37 -17.51 -4.28
N SER A 63 13.15 -17.52 -3.20
CA SER A 63 13.19 -16.41 -2.23
C SER A 63 13.79 -15.15 -2.83
N SER A 64 14.82 -15.26 -3.68
CA SER A 64 15.37 -14.10 -4.42
C SER A 64 14.31 -13.46 -5.32
N GLN A 65 13.54 -14.25 -6.08
CA GLN A 65 12.43 -13.72 -6.88
C GLN A 65 11.37 -13.05 -6.00
N GLN A 66 11.02 -13.66 -4.87
CA GLN A 66 10.04 -13.09 -3.94
C GLN A 66 10.51 -11.77 -3.32
N GLN A 67 11.82 -11.55 -3.14
CA GLN A 67 12.37 -10.26 -2.70
C GLN A 67 12.19 -9.17 -3.77
N GLU A 68 12.44 -9.50 -5.05
CA GLU A 68 12.19 -8.58 -6.16
C GLU A 68 10.70 -8.21 -6.26
N ASP A 69 9.83 -9.21 -6.16
CA ASP A 69 8.38 -9.02 -6.19
C ASP A 69 7.90 -8.14 -5.02
N ALA A 70 8.43 -8.38 -3.81
CA ALA A 70 8.14 -7.56 -2.64
C ALA A 70 8.53 -6.09 -2.85
N GLN A 71 9.69 -5.82 -3.48
CA GLN A 71 10.12 -4.47 -3.79
C GLN A 71 9.19 -3.79 -4.81
N GLN A 72 8.73 -4.53 -5.82
CA GLN A 72 7.73 -4.02 -6.78
C GLN A 72 6.41 -3.67 -6.08
N ILE A 73 5.93 -4.54 -5.18
CA ILE A 73 4.72 -4.28 -4.38
C ILE A 73 4.87 -3.00 -3.56
N ILE A 74 6.02 -2.80 -2.90
CA ILE A 74 6.30 -1.57 -2.14
C ILE A 74 6.22 -0.34 -3.04
N ASN A 75 6.77 -0.40 -4.24
CA ASN A 75 6.74 0.71 -5.19
C ASN A 75 5.29 1.03 -5.63
N TYR A 76 4.49 0.01 -5.92
CA TYR A 76 3.07 0.19 -6.25
C TYR A 76 2.27 0.77 -5.08
N LEU A 77 2.52 0.29 -3.86
CA LEU A 77 1.87 0.83 -2.67
C LEU A 77 2.20 2.31 -2.49
N ASN A 78 3.46 2.72 -2.66
CA ASN A 78 3.85 4.12 -2.59
C ASN A 78 3.11 4.95 -3.64
N GLN A 79 3.06 4.50 -4.90
CA GLN A 79 2.36 5.21 -5.97
C GLN A 79 0.84 5.34 -5.70
N ILE A 80 0.22 4.28 -5.17
CA ILE A 80 -1.21 4.30 -4.80
C ILE A 80 -1.45 5.29 -3.67
N VAL A 81 -0.60 5.30 -2.64
CA VAL A 81 -0.70 6.26 -1.54
C VAL A 81 -0.52 7.69 -2.06
N ASP A 82 0.46 7.94 -2.91
CA ASP A 82 0.72 9.28 -3.46
C ASP A 82 -0.47 9.77 -4.31
N THR A 83 -0.97 8.92 -5.20
CA THR A 83 -2.11 9.23 -6.08
C THR A 83 -3.39 9.46 -5.27
N GLY A 84 -3.71 8.53 -4.36
CA GLY A 84 -4.87 8.64 -3.49
C GLY A 84 -4.79 9.87 -2.58
N SER A 85 -3.59 10.18 -2.08
CA SER A 85 -3.37 11.36 -1.25
C SER A 85 -3.57 12.67 -2.01
N ALA A 86 -3.09 12.74 -3.25
CA ALA A 86 -3.30 13.90 -4.12
C ALA A 86 -4.80 14.10 -4.41
N GLN A 87 -5.53 13.03 -4.70
CA GLN A 87 -6.98 13.10 -4.95
C GLN A 87 -7.76 13.55 -3.70
N ILE A 88 -7.46 13.00 -2.53
CA ILE A 88 -8.10 13.39 -1.27
C ILE A 88 -7.89 14.88 -0.99
N ARG A 89 -6.66 15.39 -1.17
CA ARG A 89 -6.36 16.82 -1.01
C ARG A 89 -7.09 17.68 -2.03
N SER A 90 -7.18 17.23 -3.29
CA SER A 90 -7.90 17.94 -4.34
C SER A 90 -9.38 18.12 -3.98
N VAL A 91 -10.04 17.04 -3.54
CA VAL A 91 -11.46 17.08 -3.16
C VAL A 91 -11.68 17.99 -1.95
N ALA A 92 -10.87 17.84 -0.89
CA ALA A 92 -11.01 18.65 0.32
C ALA A 92 -10.78 20.16 0.08
N ASN A 93 -9.93 20.52 -0.89
CA ASN A 93 -9.69 21.92 -1.26
C ASN A 93 -10.81 22.49 -2.16
N MET A 94 -11.41 21.67 -3.02
CA MET A 94 -12.57 22.06 -3.85
C MET A 94 -13.80 22.39 -2.99
N ASP A 95 -14.00 21.69 -1.88
CA ASP A 95 -15.10 21.97 -0.94
C ASP A 95 -14.92 23.26 -0.11
N ASN A 96 -13.70 23.78 -0.01
CA ASN A 96 -13.39 25.02 0.73
C ASN A 96 -13.42 26.28 -0.14
N SER A 97 -13.73 26.14 -1.45
CA SER A 97 -13.77 27.23 -2.44
C SER A 97 -15.21 27.56 -2.84
#